data_AF-A0A2V7F4F3-F1
#
_entry.id   AF-A0A2V7F4F3-F1
#
_cell.length_a   1.000
_cell.length_b   1.000
_cell.length_c   1.000
_cell.angle_alpha   90.00
_cell.angle_beta   90.00
_cell.angle_gamma   90.00
#
_symmetry.space_group_name_H-M   'P 1'
#
loop_
_entity.id
_entity.type
_entity.pdbx_description
1 polymer ?
#
loop_
_entity_poly.entity_id
_entity_poly.type
_entity_poly.pdbx_seq_one_letter_code
_entity_poly.pdbx_strand_id
1 'polypeptide(L)' 'MAKAKYERTKPHVNVGTIGHIDHGKTTLTSAITKVLHTKISAVAVREFGSIDNAPE' A
#
# COMPACT_ATOMS: atom_id res chain seq x y z
N MET A 1 -5.84 4.22 -24.71
CA MET A 1 -4.72 3.28 -24.43
C MET A 1 -5.21 2.28 -23.39
N ALA A 2 -5.37 1.01 -23.74
CA ALA A 2 -5.79 -0.01 -22.77
C ALA A 2 -4.68 -0.20 -21.72
N LYS A 3 -5.01 -0.23 -20.43
CA LYS A 3 -4.04 -0.60 -19.39
C LYS A 3 -3.48 -1.99 -19.70
N ALA A 4 -2.16 -2.16 -19.59
CA ALA A 4 -1.54 -3.47 -19.72
C ALA A 4 -2.18 -4.46 -18.73
N LYS A 5 -2.42 -5.69 -19.18
CA LYS A 5 -2.97 -6.75 -18.33
C LYS A 5 -1.94 -7.08 -17.23
N TYR A 6 -2.38 -7.06 -15.97
CA TYR A 6 -1.51 -7.45 -14.86
C TYR A 6 -1.24 -8.96 -14.89
N GLU A 7 0.04 -9.35 -14.96
CA GLU A 7 0.46 -10.74 -14.93
C GLU A 7 0.75 -11.21 -13.50
N ARG A 8 0.01 -12.21 -13.03
CA ARG A 8 0.14 -12.78 -11.69
C ARG A 8 1.22 -13.87 -11.66
N THR A 9 2.49 -13.49 -11.77
CA THR A 9 3.62 -14.44 -11.76
C THR A 9 4.13 -14.80 -10.37
N LYS A 10 3.69 -14.07 -9.33
CA LYS A 10 4.11 -14.26 -7.93
C LYS A 10 2.93 -14.71 -7.07
N PRO A 11 3.17 -15.45 -5.96
CA PRO A 11 2.15 -15.71 -4.95
C PRO A 11 1.54 -14.41 -4.44
N HIS A 12 0.21 -14.38 -4.33
CA HIS A 12 -0.54 -13.23 -3.84
C HIS A 12 -1.00 -13.48 -2.40
N VAL A 13 -0.85 -12.48 -1.54
CA VAL A 13 -1.27 -12.56 -0.13
C VAL A 13 -2.08 -11.32 0.22
N ASN A 14 -3.24 -11.53 0.85
CA ASN A 14 -4.03 -10.46 1.44
C ASN A 14 -3.47 -10.12 2.82
N VAL A 15 -3.15 -8.86 3.06
CA VAL A 15 -2.59 -8.38 4.33
C VAL A 15 -3.28 -7.08 4.77
N GLY A 16 -3.22 -6.78 6.06
CA GLY A 16 -3.75 -5.56 6.64
C GLY A 16 -3.04 -5.18 7.94
N THR A 17 -3.10 -3.90 8.30
CA THR A 17 -2.51 -3.37 9.53
C THR A 17 -3.63 -3.08 10.53
N ILE A 18 -3.63 -3.78 11.67
CA ILE A 18 -4.63 -3.65 12.74
C ILE A 18 -3.97 -3.17 14.04
N GLY A 19 -4.74 -2.62 14.98
CA GLY A 19 -4.22 -2.12 16.26
C GLY A 19 -5.01 -0.97 16.86
N HIS A 20 -4.63 -0.55 18.07
CA HIS A 20 -5.28 0.53 18.83
C HIS A 20 -5.17 1.90 18.14
N ILE A 21 -6.04 2.84 18.51
CA ILE A 21 -5.98 4.23 18.02
C ILE A 21 -4.59 4.83 18.32
N ASP A 22 -4.10 5.68 17.42
CA ASP A 22 -2.80 6.36 17.51
C ASP A 22 -1.54 5.47 17.52
N HIS A 23 -1.66 4.17 17.28
CA HIS A 23 -0.50 3.28 17.13
C HIS A 23 0.13 3.30 15.72
N GLY A 24 -0.18 4.31 14.91
CA GLY A 24 0.52 4.57 13.65
C GLY A 24 0.23 3.60 12.48
N LYS A 25 -0.94 2.95 12.46
CA LYS A 25 -1.33 1.99 11.39
C LYS A 25 -1.24 2.60 9.97
N THR A 26 -1.80 3.79 9.79
CA THR A 26 -1.79 4.53 8.51
C THR A 26 -0.38 4.99 8.14
N THR A 27 0.39 5.48 9.11
CA THR A 27 1.80 5.87 8.94
C THR A 27 2.65 4.68 8.49
N LEU A 28 2.51 3.53 9.16
CA LEU A 28 3.23 2.31 8.83
C LEU A 28 2.88 1.83 7.42
N THR A 29 1.61 1.84 7.05
CA THR A 29 1.15 1.44 5.72
C THR A 29 1.77 2.31 4.63
N SER A 30 1.78 3.64 4.81
CA SER A 30 2.42 4.55 3.86
C SER A 30 3.93 4.30 3.75
N ALA A 31 4.61 4.15 4.88
CA ALA A 31 6.05 3.89 4.94
C ALA A 31 6.45 2.58 4.24
N ILE A 32 5.66 1.50 4.40
CA ILE A 32 5.88 0.22 3.71
C ILE A 32 5.93 0.43 2.20
N THR A 33 4.95 1.15 1.63
CA THR A 33 4.92 1.39 0.18
C THR A 33 6.10 2.24 -0.29
N LYS A 34 6.52 3.24 0.49
CA LYS A 34 7.68 4.09 0.18
C LYS A 34 8.99 3.29 0.18
N VAL A 35 9.21 2.45 1.20
CA VAL A 35 10.42 1.61 1.31
C VAL A 35 10.44 0.54 0.23
N LEU A 36 9.31 -0.06 -0.13
CA LEU A 36 9.26 -1.02 -1.23
C LEU A 36 9.57 -0.34 -2.57
N HIS A 37 9.13 0.90 -2.78
CA HIS A 37 9.44 1.67 -3.98
C HIS A 37 10.93 1.94 -4.15
N THR A 38 11.70 2.14 -3.05
CA THR A 38 13.15 2.33 -3.15
C THR A 38 13.89 1.08 -3.63
N LYS A 39 13.31 -0.11 -3.42
CA LYS A 39 13.86 -1.39 -3.89
C LYS A 39 13.27 -1.84 -5.22
N ILE A 40 12.02 -1.49 -5.48
CA ILE A 40 11.24 -1.92 -6.65
C ILE A 40 10.46 -0.71 -7.15
N SER A 41 11.02 0.04 -8.12
CA SER A 41 10.43 1.29 -8.62
C SER A 41 9.02 1.12 -9.22
N ALA A 42 8.64 -0.10 -9.60
CA ALA A 42 7.30 -0.43 -10.09
C ALA A 42 6.22 -0.45 -8.97
N VAL A 43 6.61 -0.50 -7.69
CA VAL A 43 5.66 -0.44 -6.58
C VAL A 43 5.15 1.00 -6.45
N ALA A 44 3.83 1.18 -6.53
CA ALA A 44 3.21 2.47 -6.31
C ALA A 44 3.33 2.89 -4.83
N VAL A 45 3.77 4.12 -4.60
CA VAL A 45 3.74 4.74 -3.26
C VAL A 45 2.31 5.17 -2.95
N ARG A 46 1.82 4.85 -1.75
CA ARG A 46 0.54 5.34 -1.24
C ARG A 46 0.78 6.39 -0.18
N GLU A 47 0.28 7.59 -0.41
CA GLU A 47 0.36 8.70 0.53
C GLU A 47 -0.54 8.44 1.74
N PHE A 48 -0.15 8.96 2.90
CA PHE A 48 -0.87 8.79 4.16
C PHE A 48 -2.36 9.11 4.04
N GLY A 49 -2.71 10.29 3.50
CA GLY A 49 -4.10 10.73 3.32
C GLY A 49 -4.84 10.04 2.16
N SER A 50 -4.26 8.98 1.56
CA SER A 50 -4.94 8.07 0.62
C SER A 50 -5.28 6.72 1.25
N ILE A 51 -4.90 6.54 2.52
CA ILE A 51 -5.02 5.31 3.29
C ILE A 51 -5.99 5.59 4.43
N ASP A 52 -7.01 4.74 4.57
CA ASP A 52 -8.10 4.91 5.54
C ASP A 52 -9.04 6.11 5.23
N ASN A 53 -9.37 6.28 3.94
CA ASN A 53 -10.27 7.34 3.44
C ASN A 53 -11.73 6.87 3.35
N ALA A 54 -12.26 6.23 4.40
CA ALA A 54 -13.69 5.97 4.45
C ALA A 54 -14.44 7.33 4.40
N PRO A 55 -15.53 7.46 3.63
CA PRO A 55 -16.40 8.64 3.75
C PRO A 55 -16.88 8.78 5.20
N GLU A 56 -16.82 10.00 5.75
CA GLU A 56 -17.55 10.32 6.98
C GLU A 56 -19.06 10.20 6.79
#